data_AF-A0A1W1X859-F1
#
_entry.id   AF-A0A1W1X859-F1
#
_cell.length_a   1.000
_cell.length_b   1.000
_cell.length_c   1.000
_cell.angle_alpha   90.00
_cell.angle_beta   90.00
_cell.angle_gamma   90.00
#
_symmetry.space_group_name_H-M   'P 1'
#
loop_
_entity.id
_entity.type
_entity.pdbx_description
1 polymer ?
#
loop_
_entity_poly.entity_id
_entity_poly.type
_entity_poly.pdbx_seq_one_letter_code
_entity_poly.pdbx_strand_id
1 'polypeptide(L)'
;MEPVGIFAHVRLSPQAFDRFRAEHGAALIDDVRYIAANQRSYPDDVISPDGYYHNKGNALVVQYDATAQRLFYLYLLELRSLEAMLQVPSLAVLQRISAYKDLPGEDYAVFSASMPNLLYDARWAAYAITSAGWQPQDPATVPDAAMQALWDDAMRHFFDVCDRYYAEVGEGDWPNARLFLDPSLRAQLAEAGEVVA
;
A
#
# COMPACT_ATOMS: atom_id res chain seq x y z
N MET A 1 -18.03 2.88 8.42
CA MET A 1 -16.87 3.35 9.22
C MET A 1 -15.82 3.80 8.20
N GLU A 2 -15.23 4.99 8.31
CA GLU A 2 -14.24 5.45 7.31
C GLU A 2 -12.97 4.60 7.35
N PRO A 3 -12.38 4.25 6.19
CA PRO A 3 -11.20 3.41 6.12
C PRO A 3 -9.93 4.20 6.46
N VAL A 4 -8.94 3.46 6.95
CA VAL A 4 -7.62 3.97 7.35
C VAL A 4 -6.62 3.68 6.23
N GLY A 5 -5.64 4.55 6.04
CA GLY A 5 -4.69 4.46 4.94
C GLY A 5 -3.25 4.62 5.40
N ILE A 6 -2.39 3.71 4.96
CA ILE A 6 -0.93 3.89 5.03
C ILE A 6 -0.46 4.28 3.65
N PHE A 7 0.09 5.48 3.52
CA PHE A 7 0.62 6.02 2.28
C PHE A 7 2.13 6.10 2.39
N ALA A 8 2.84 5.79 1.31
CA ALA A 8 4.25 6.10 1.22
C ALA A 8 4.68 6.42 -0.21
N HIS A 9 5.60 7.38 -0.29
CA HIS A 9 6.44 7.58 -1.45
C HIS A 9 7.86 7.24 -1.07
N VAL A 10 8.54 6.48 -1.93
CA VAL A 10 9.95 6.18 -1.73
C VAL A 10 10.67 6.31 -3.05
N ARG A 11 11.69 7.17 -3.09
CA ARG A 11 12.58 7.28 -4.22
C ARG A 11 13.58 6.13 -4.20
N LEU A 12 13.61 5.39 -5.29
CA LEU A 12 14.48 4.24 -5.50
C LEU A 12 14.92 4.23 -6.95
N SER A 13 16.19 3.91 -7.22
CA SER A 13 16.56 3.59 -8.61
C SER A 13 15.85 2.31 -9.08
N PRO A 14 15.73 2.09 -10.40
CA PRO A 14 15.16 0.85 -10.92
C PRO A 14 15.84 -0.41 -10.37
N GLN A 15 17.17 -0.38 -10.22
CA GLN A 15 17.93 -1.49 -9.67
C GLN A 15 17.62 -1.72 -8.18
N ALA A 16 17.44 -0.66 -7.40
CA ALA A 16 17.03 -0.77 -6.01
C ALA A 16 15.62 -1.34 -5.86
N PHE A 17 14.68 -0.87 -6.68
CA PHE A 17 13.32 -1.43 -6.73
C PHE A 17 13.32 -2.91 -7.14
N ASP A 18 14.11 -3.29 -8.15
CA ASP A 18 14.22 -4.68 -8.58
C ASP A 18 14.71 -5.61 -7.47
N ARG A 19 15.70 -5.18 -6.68
CA ARG A 19 16.19 -5.95 -5.52
C ARG A 19 15.13 -6.06 -4.43
N PHE A 20 14.49 -4.94 -4.06
CA PHE A 20 13.41 -4.93 -3.07
C PHE A 20 12.28 -5.89 -3.48
N ARG A 21 11.85 -5.81 -4.75
CA ARG A 21 10.83 -6.68 -5.33
C ARG A 21 11.26 -8.15 -5.33
N ALA A 22 12.50 -8.46 -5.71
CA ALA A 22 12.98 -9.83 -5.75
C ALA A 22 13.02 -10.48 -4.36
N GLU A 23 13.38 -9.71 -3.32
CA GLU A 23 13.55 -10.21 -1.96
C GLU A 23 12.26 -10.18 -1.13
N HIS A 24 11.33 -9.27 -1.43
CA HIS A 24 10.14 -9.04 -0.61
C HIS A 24 8.80 -9.05 -1.37
N GLY A 25 8.82 -9.13 -2.71
CA GLY A 25 7.62 -9.14 -3.53
C GLY A 25 6.67 -10.28 -3.18
N ALA A 26 7.20 -11.47 -2.87
CA ALA A 26 6.40 -12.63 -2.47
C ALA A 26 5.52 -12.36 -1.24
N ALA A 27 6.04 -11.64 -0.24
CA ALA A 27 5.28 -11.30 0.97
C ALA A 27 4.16 -10.29 0.68
N LEU A 28 4.42 -9.29 -0.18
CA LEU A 28 3.37 -8.36 -0.64
C LEU A 28 2.28 -9.09 -1.44
N ILE A 29 2.70 -10.07 -2.25
CA ILE A 29 1.81 -10.90 -3.07
C ILE A 29 0.92 -11.78 -2.21
N ASP A 30 1.45 -12.36 -1.13
CA ASP A 30 0.65 -13.18 -0.22
C ASP A 30 -0.49 -12.36 0.39
N ASP A 31 -0.23 -11.15 0.90
CA ASP A 31 -1.29 -10.25 1.37
C ASP A 31 -2.36 -9.99 0.30
N VAL A 32 -1.94 -9.69 -0.95
CA VAL A 32 -2.88 -9.50 -2.06
C VAL A 32 -3.69 -10.75 -2.36
N ARG A 33 -3.10 -11.95 -2.25
CA ARG A 33 -3.83 -13.21 -2.45
C ARG A 33 -4.88 -13.42 -1.38
N TYR A 34 -4.59 -13.13 -0.12
CA TYR A 34 -5.57 -13.25 0.97
C TYR A 34 -6.68 -12.18 0.88
N ILE A 35 -6.34 -10.94 0.51
CA ILE A 35 -7.35 -9.90 0.20
C ILE A 35 -8.27 -10.40 -0.93
N ALA A 36 -7.68 -10.87 -2.04
CA ALA A 36 -8.45 -11.35 -3.18
C ALA A 36 -9.30 -12.60 -2.86
N ALA A 37 -8.82 -13.49 -1.98
CA ALA A 37 -9.58 -14.63 -1.51
C ALA A 37 -10.80 -14.17 -0.71
N ASN A 38 -10.62 -13.30 0.30
CA ASN A 38 -11.72 -12.79 1.12
C ASN A 38 -12.71 -11.89 0.35
N GLN A 39 -12.30 -11.27 -0.75
CA GLN A 39 -13.22 -10.59 -1.67
C GLN A 39 -14.18 -11.56 -2.38
N ARG A 40 -13.81 -12.84 -2.53
CA ARG A 40 -14.60 -13.87 -3.23
C ARG A 40 -15.27 -14.86 -2.28
N SER A 41 -14.67 -15.11 -1.13
CA SER A 41 -15.17 -16.07 -0.16
C SER A 41 -16.32 -15.48 0.63
N TYR A 42 -17.50 -16.07 0.47
CA TYR A 42 -18.62 -15.87 1.39
C TYR A 42 -19.26 -17.23 1.67
N PRO A 43 -19.43 -17.66 2.94
CA PRO A 43 -19.17 -16.91 4.18
C PRO A 43 -17.78 -17.16 4.82
N ASP A 44 -16.92 -17.99 4.22
CA ASP A 44 -15.71 -18.48 4.89
C ASP A 44 -14.55 -17.49 4.80
N ASP A 45 -14.22 -16.85 5.94
CA ASP A 45 -13.06 -15.99 6.07
C ASP A 45 -11.76 -16.80 5.97
N VAL A 46 -10.85 -16.36 5.11
CA VAL A 46 -9.51 -16.93 4.92
C VAL A 46 -8.51 -16.11 5.72
N ILE A 47 -7.87 -16.74 6.70
CA ILE A 47 -6.85 -16.14 7.57
C ILE A 47 -5.47 -16.54 7.03
N SER A 48 -4.54 -15.59 6.96
CA SER A 48 -3.16 -15.87 6.52
C SER A 48 -2.41 -16.74 7.55
N PRO A 49 -1.31 -17.40 7.18
CA PRO A 49 -0.63 -18.37 8.04
C PRO A 49 0.00 -17.74 9.30
N ASP A 50 0.23 -16.43 9.27
CA ASP A 50 0.67 -15.60 10.40
C ASP A 50 -0.49 -15.13 11.30
N GLY A 51 -1.72 -15.58 11.02
CA GLY A 51 -2.91 -15.31 11.83
C GLY A 51 -3.57 -13.96 11.55
N TYR A 52 -3.16 -13.26 10.50
CA TYR A 52 -3.76 -11.98 10.14
C TYR A 52 -5.02 -12.15 9.28
N TYR A 53 -6.05 -11.34 9.56
CA TYR A 53 -7.29 -11.33 8.79
C TYR A 53 -7.30 -10.17 7.80
N HIS A 54 -7.31 -10.48 6.51
CA HIS A 54 -7.45 -9.49 5.44
C HIS A 54 -8.92 -9.27 5.09
N ASN A 55 -9.53 -8.25 5.68
CA ASN A 55 -10.90 -7.88 5.37
C ASN A 55 -11.10 -7.64 3.86
N LYS A 56 -12.26 -8.03 3.31
CA LYS A 56 -12.65 -7.81 1.91
C LYS A 56 -12.58 -6.36 1.43
N GLY A 57 -12.74 -5.40 2.35
CA GLY A 57 -12.62 -3.96 2.08
C GLY A 57 -11.18 -3.45 2.11
N ASN A 58 -10.18 -4.30 2.37
CA ASN A 58 -8.78 -3.91 2.29
C ASN A 58 -8.31 -3.83 0.83
N ALA A 59 -7.32 -2.97 0.56
CA ALA A 59 -6.66 -2.89 -0.72
C ALA A 59 -5.18 -2.53 -0.54
N LEU A 60 -4.31 -3.24 -1.25
CA LEU A 60 -2.88 -2.96 -1.28
C LEU A 60 -2.48 -2.50 -2.69
N VAL A 61 -2.00 -1.26 -2.77
CA VAL A 61 -1.49 -0.62 -3.97
C VAL A 61 0.02 -0.54 -3.87
N VAL A 62 0.71 -1.06 -4.88
CA VAL A 62 2.17 -0.96 -4.99
C VAL A 62 2.47 -0.64 -6.44
N GLN A 63 2.92 0.57 -6.75
CA GLN A 63 3.18 1.05 -8.10
C GLN A 63 4.57 1.63 -8.18
N TYR A 64 5.34 1.28 -9.22
CA TYR A 64 6.66 1.85 -9.44
C TYR A 64 6.72 2.61 -10.77
N ASP A 65 7.03 3.90 -10.70
CA ASP A 65 7.34 4.70 -11.88
C ASP A 65 8.86 4.75 -12.08
N ALA A 66 9.34 4.02 -13.09
CA ALA A 66 10.75 3.97 -13.42
C ALA A 66 11.30 5.30 -13.97
N THR A 67 10.45 6.15 -14.56
CA THR A 67 10.82 7.46 -15.08
C THR A 67 11.00 8.45 -13.93
N ALA A 68 10.06 8.45 -12.98
CA ALA A 68 10.13 9.28 -11.78
C ALA A 68 11.03 8.68 -10.67
N GLN A 69 11.49 7.43 -10.85
CA GLN A 69 12.28 6.67 -9.88
C GLN A 69 11.61 6.62 -8.50
N ARG A 70 10.32 6.25 -8.50
CA ARG A 70 9.45 6.38 -7.34
C ARG A 70 8.55 5.17 -7.18
N LEU A 71 8.57 4.59 -6.00
CA LEU A 71 7.56 3.66 -5.53
C LEU A 71 6.45 4.44 -4.81
N PHE A 72 5.21 4.23 -5.24
CA PHE A 72 4.01 4.55 -4.48
C PHE A 72 3.46 3.30 -3.80
N TYR A 73 3.15 3.44 -2.52
CA TYR A 73 2.53 2.42 -1.71
C TYR A 73 1.30 3.01 -1.03
N LEU A 74 0.17 2.31 -1.13
CA LEU A 74 -1.03 2.58 -0.34
C LEU A 74 -1.57 1.27 0.21
N TYR A 75 -1.80 1.20 1.52
CA TYR A 75 -2.58 0.13 2.13
C TYR A 75 -3.83 0.71 2.79
N LEU A 76 -4.98 0.41 2.18
CA LEU A 76 -6.30 0.63 2.75
C LEU A 76 -6.62 -0.50 3.74
N LEU A 77 -6.87 -0.14 4.99
CA LEU A 77 -7.14 -1.05 6.09
C LEU A 77 -8.42 -0.66 6.84
N GLU A 78 -9.18 -1.64 7.29
CA GLU A 78 -10.27 -1.43 8.27
C GLU A 78 -9.79 -1.36 9.74
N LEU A 79 -8.47 -1.32 9.98
CA LEU A 79 -7.86 -1.22 11.30
C LEU A 79 -7.69 0.25 11.73
N ARG A 80 -7.99 0.57 13.00
CA ARG A 80 -7.97 1.95 13.50
C ARG A 80 -6.82 2.31 14.44
N SER A 81 -6.17 1.33 15.07
CA SER A 81 -5.01 1.64 15.92
C SER A 81 -3.74 1.59 15.10
N LEU A 82 -2.89 2.61 15.27
CA LEU A 82 -1.54 2.62 14.69
C LEU A 82 -0.76 1.37 15.10
N GLU A 83 -0.89 0.93 16.35
CA GLU A 83 -0.28 -0.30 16.84
C GLU A 83 -0.67 -1.53 16.01
N ALA A 84 -1.97 -1.72 15.70
CA ALA A 84 -2.41 -2.85 14.88
C ALA A 84 -1.95 -2.72 13.42
N MET A 85 -1.99 -1.50 12.87
CA MET A 85 -1.44 -1.24 11.54
C MET A 85 0.05 -1.59 11.45
N LEU A 86 0.82 -1.28 12.48
CA LEU A 86 2.25 -1.60 12.57
C LEU A 86 2.55 -3.10 12.57
N GLN A 87 1.56 -3.97 12.86
CA GLN A 87 1.72 -5.43 12.83
C GLN A 87 1.39 -6.06 11.46
N VAL A 88 0.92 -5.27 10.48
CA VAL A 88 0.52 -5.81 9.18
C VAL A 88 1.76 -6.28 8.39
N PRO A 89 1.76 -7.51 7.84
CA PRO A 89 2.95 -8.07 7.17
C PRO A 89 3.49 -7.22 6.03
N SER A 90 2.64 -6.72 5.12
CA SER A 90 3.10 -5.83 4.05
C SER A 90 3.70 -4.52 4.53
N LEU A 91 3.30 -4.03 5.71
CA LEU A 91 3.95 -2.86 6.29
C LEU A 91 5.35 -3.19 6.83
N ALA A 92 5.53 -4.36 7.45
CA ALA A 92 6.86 -4.81 7.85
C ALA A 92 7.80 -4.93 6.63
N VAL A 93 7.27 -5.36 5.48
CA VAL A 93 7.99 -5.32 4.19
C VAL A 93 8.31 -3.88 3.78
N LEU A 94 7.33 -2.98 3.80
CA LEU A 94 7.56 -1.58 3.43
C LEU A 94 8.60 -0.91 4.33
N GLN A 95 8.66 -1.21 5.62
CA GLN A 95 9.68 -0.66 6.52
C GLN A 95 11.12 -1.07 6.12
N ARG A 96 11.29 -2.25 5.51
CA ARG A 96 12.61 -2.70 5.00
C ARG A 96 13.09 -1.89 3.79
N ILE A 97 12.22 -1.11 3.15
CA ILE A 97 12.57 -0.31 1.96
C ILE A 97 13.69 0.69 2.22
N SER A 98 13.86 1.13 3.48
CA SER A 98 14.97 1.98 3.89
C SER A 98 16.34 1.39 3.54
N ALA A 99 16.50 0.06 3.62
CA ALA A 99 17.75 -0.62 3.28
C ALA A 99 18.08 -0.58 1.77
N TYR A 100 17.09 -0.27 0.93
CA TYR A 100 17.23 -0.19 -0.52
C TYR A 100 17.37 1.25 -1.02
N LYS A 101 17.18 2.26 -0.16
CA LYS A 101 17.32 3.67 -0.54
C LYS A 101 18.74 3.98 -1.00
N ASP A 102 18.86 4.24 -2.29
CA ASP A 102 20.11 4.58 -2.98
C ASP A 102 20.10 5.98 -3.60
N LEU A 103 18.92 6.62 -3.63
CA LEU A 103 18.76 8.01 -4.05
C LEU A 103 18.76 8.96 -2.86
N PRO A 104 19.33 10.18 -3.00
CA PRO A 104 19.42 11.13 -1.91
C PRO A 104 18.06 11.77 -1.59
N GLY A 105 17.94 12.21 -0.33
CA GLY A 105 16.80 12.97 0.16
C GLY A 105 15.86 12.17 1.07
N GLU A 106 15.02 12.93 1.75
CA GLU A 106 13.99 12.41 2.65
C GLU A 106 12.72 12.11 1.87
N ASP A 107 12.13 10.95 2.11
CA ASP A 107 10.77 10.64 1.64
C ASP A 107 9.85 10.42 2.85
N TYR A 108 8.56 10.22 2.60
CA TYR A 108 7.58 10.21 3.68
C TYR A 108 6.63 9.02 3.57
N ALA A 109 6.31 8.45 4.74
CA ALA A 109 5.13 7.64 4.95
C ALA A 109 4.17 8.34 5.90
N VAL A 110 2.88 8.18 5.64
CA VAL A 110 1.80 8.79 6.42
C VAL A 110 0.75 7.75 6.75
N PHE A 111 0.33 7.72 8.01
CA PHE A 111 -0.73 6.86 8.53
C PHE A 111 -1.93 7.75 8.83
N SER A 112 -2.97 7.68 8.00
CA SER A 112 -4.18 8.49 8.15
C SER A 112 -5.33 7.67 8.69
N ALA A 113 -5.95 8.15 9.77
CA ALA A 113 -7.17 7.58 10.34
C ALA A 113 -8.43 7.79 9.47
N SER A 114 -8.32 8.61 8.42
CA SER A 114 -9.37 8.82 7.41
C SER A 114 -8.70 8.98 6.05
N MET A 115 -8.50 7.86 5.35
CA MET A 115 -7.83 7.83 4.05
C MET A 115 -8.44 8.83 3.04
N PRO A 116 -9.78 8.89 2.85
CA PRO A 116 -10.39 9.79 1.86
C PRO A 116 -10.22 11.27 2.19
N ASN A 117 -9.91 11.59 3.45
CA ASN A 117 -9.75 12.96 3.94
C ASN A 117 -8.28 13.29 4.29
N LEU A 118 -7.29 12.58 3.71
CA LEU A 118 -5.86 12.74 4.03
C LEU A 118 -5.41 14.22 4.07
N LEU A 119 -5.86 15.04 3.13
CA LEU A 119 -5.48 16.45 3.03
C LEU A 119 -6.27 17.39 3.96
N TYR A 120 -7.41 16.93 4.50
CA TYR A 120 -8.35 17.78 5.25
C TYR A 120 -8.42 17.42 6.74
N ASP A 121 -8.10 16.17 7.09
CA ASP A 121 -8.07 15.68 8.46
C ASP A 121 -6.62 15.67 8.95
N ALA A 122 -6.34 16.41 10.02
CA ALA A 122 -5.00 16.47 10.63
C ALA A 122 -4.65 15.22 11.48
N ARG A 123 -5.54 14.23 11.56
CA ARG A 123 -5.34 13.00 12.35
C ARG A 123 -4.52 11.97 11.59
N TRP A 124 -3.22 12.26 11.47
CA TRP A 124 -2.25 11.34 10.91
C TRP A 124 -0.92 11.37 11.64
N ALA A 125 -0.17 10.28 11.51
CA ALA A 125 1.22 10.18 11.94
C ALA A 125 2.11 10.13 10.70
N ALA A 126 3.25 10.82 10.73
CA ALA A 126 4.20 10.83 9.64
C ALA A 126 5.56 10.29 10.05
N TYR A 127 6.25 9.72 9.07
CA TYR A 127 7.58 9.16 9.21
C TYR A 127 8.44 9.59 8.03
N ALA A 128 9.61 10.14 8.33
CA ALA A 128 10.68 10.33 7.37
C ALA A 128 11.33 8.98 7.06
N ILE A 129 11.47 8.67 5.78
CA ILE A 129 12.10 7.44 5.29
C ILE A 129 13.48 7.80 4.76
N THR A 130 14.50 7.31 5.45
CA THR A 130 15.91 7.49 5.10
C THR A 130 16.59 6.13 4.96
N SER A 131 17.86 6.12 4.49
CA SER A 131 18.66 4.90 4.48
C SER A 131 18.99 4.37 5.88
N ALA A 132 18.88 5.21 6.91
CA ALA A 132 19.05 4.81 8.30
C ALA A 132 17.77 4.19 8.92
N GLY A 133 16.64 4.23 8.21
CA GLY A 133 15.35 3.73 8.68
C GLY A 133 14.26 4.79 8.67
N TRP A 134 13.16 4.45 9.34
CA TRP A 134 11.97 5.28 9.51
C TRP A 134 12.09 6.09 10.79
N GLN A 135 11.89 7.40 10.70
CA GLN A 135 11.97 8.31 11.85
C GLN A 135 10.64 9.05 11.99
N PRO A 136 9.97 9.01 13.16
CA PRO A 136 8.77 9.79 13.38
C PRO A 136 9.00 11.27 13.09
N GLN A 137 8.02 11.91 12.47
CA GLN A 137 8.03 13.34 12.16
C GLN A 137 6.82 14.02 12.82
N ASP A 138 6.98 15.29 13.14
CA ASP A 138 5.84 16.14 13.44
C ASP A 138 5.04 16.36 12.15
N PRO A 139 3.72 16.11 12.13
CA PRO A 139 2.89 16.45 10.99
C PRO A 139 3.12 17.85 10.42
N ALA A 140 3.35 18.84 11.27
CA ALA A 140 3.59 20.22 10.84
C ALA A 140 4.90 20.42 10.06
N THR A 141 5.83 19.47 10.09
CA THR A 141 7.11 19.55 9.39
C THR A 141 7.13 18.80 8.06
N VAL A 142 6.08 18.02 7.76
CA VAL A 142 5.97 17.36 6.45
C VAL A 142 5.65 18.41 5.39
N PRO A 143 6.43 18.50 4.29
CA PRO A 143 6.15 19.49 3.25
C PRO A 143 4.79 19.27 2.57
N ASP A 144 4.03 20.35 2.37
CA ASP A 144 2.73 20.30 1.66
C ASP A 144 2.84 19.61 0.28
N ALA A 145 3.94 19.87 -0.43
CA ALA A 145 4.20 19.24 -1.73
C ALA A 145 4.37 17.71 -1.63
N ALA A 146 4.89 17.19 -0.52
CA ALA A 146 4.98 15.75 -0.29
C ALA A 146 3.59 15.15 -0.02
N MET A 147 2.77 15.82 0.79
CA MET A 147 1.38 15.41 1.05
C MET A 147 0.54 15.42 -0.23
N GLN A 148 0.66 16.48 -1.03
CA GLN A 148 -0.02 16.58 -2.31
C GLN A 148 0.42 15.47 -3.27
N ALA A 149 1.72 15.16 -3.34
CA ALA A 149 2.21 14.07 -4.17
C ALA A 149 1.64 12.70 -3.74
N LEU A 150 1.57 12.42 -2.43
CA LEU A 150 0.94 11.18 -1.93
C LEU A 150 -0.53 11.10 -2.32
N TRP A 151 -1.25 12.22 -2.26
CA TRP A 151 -2.65 12.29 -2.63
C TRP A 151 -2.86 12.13 -4.14
N ASP A 152 -2.06 12.80 -4.97
CA ASP A 152 -2.13 12.70 -6.42
C ASP A 152 -1.90 11.26 -6.91
N ASP A 153 -0.95 10.55 -6.29
CA ASP A 153 -0.68 9.15 -6.62
C ASP A 153 -1.78 8.22 -6.07
N ALA A 154 -2.38 8.52 -4.92
CA ALA A 154 -3.58 7.82 -4.45
C ALA A 154 -4.77 8.00 -5.40
N MET A 155 -5.00 9.22 -5.89
CA MET A 155 -6.02 9.50 -6.90
C MET A 155 -5.79 8.67 -8.15
N ARG A 156 -4.59 8.74 -8.72
CA ARG A 156 -4.25 8.04 -9.96
C ARG A 156 -4.33 6.52 -9.86
N HIS A 157 -3.79 5.96 -8.78
CA HIS A 157 -3.54 4.52 -8.67
C HIS A 157 -4.60 3.75 -7.88
N PHE A 158 -5.44 4.44 -7.11
CA PHE A 158 -6.54 3.83 -6.37
C PHE A 158 -7.89 4.40 -6.78
N PHE A 159 -8.16 5.67 -6.51
CA PHE A 159 -9.51 6.24 -6.69
C PHE A 159 -9.96 6.21 -8.15
N ASP A 160 -9.13 6.68 -9.08
CA ASP A 160 -9.45 6.66 -10.52
C ASP A 160 -9.62 5.23 -11.06
N VAL A 161 -8.90 4.26 -10.48
CA VAL A 161 -9.05 2.84 -10.84
C VAL A 161 -10.40 2.31 -10.36
N CYS A 162 -10.77 2.62 -9.11
CA CYS A 162 -12.06 2.29 -8.55
C CYS A 162 -13.20 2.92 -9.36
N ASP A 163 -13.13 4.23 -9.65
CA ASP A 163 -14.16 4.96 -10.40
C ASP A 163 -14.38 4.36 -11.79
N ARG A 164 -13.30 4.04 -12.52
CA ARG A 164 -13.41 3.35 -13.82
C ARG A 164 -14.04 1.97 -13.69
N TYR A 165 -13.64 1.20 -12.68
CA TYR A 165 -14.20 -0.13 -12.44
C TYR A 165 -15.71 -0.05 -12.14
N TYR A 166 -16.12 0.81 -11.22
CA TYR A 166 -17.53 0.98 -10.86
C TYR A 166 -18.38 1.53 -12.00
N ALA A 167 -17.81 2.37 -12.88
CA ALA A 167 -18.50 2.81 -14.08
C ALA A 167 -18.77 1.65 -15.07
N GLU A 168 -17.94 0.62 -15.07
CA GLU A 168 -18.08 -0.55 -15.96
C GLU A 168 -18.98 -1.65 -15.38
N VAL A 169 -18.83 -1.98 -14.09
CA VAL A 169 -19.52 -3.12 -13.46
C VAL A 169 -20.66 -2.74 -12.52
N GLY A 170 -20.80 -1.45 -12.18
CA GLY A 170 -21.75 -0.96 -11.17
C GLY A 170 -21.18 -1.01 -9.74
N GLU A 171 -21.83 -0.29 -8.83
CA GLU A 171 -21.49 -0.32 -7.40
C GLU A 171 -21.97 -1.63 -6.77
N GLY A 172 -21.08 -2.38 -6.11
CA GLY A 172 -21.44 -3.59 -5.37
C GLY A 172 -20.31 -4.59 -5.20
N ASP A 173 -19.43 -4.69 -6.20
CA ASP A 173 -18.24 -5.56 -6.17
C ASP A 173 -16.97 -4.73 -5.98
N TRP A 174 -16.04 -5.18 -5.15
CA TRP A 174 -14.75 -4.51 -5.01
C TRP A 174 -13.88 -4.75 -6.26
N PRO A 175 -13.13 -3.74 -6.74
CA PRO A 175 -12.14 -3.96 -7.78
C PRO A 175 -11.17 -5.06 -7.36
N ASN A 176 -10.86 -5.93 -8.31
CA ASN A 176 -9.94 -7.03 -8.09
C ASN A 176 -8.59 -6.48 -7.58
N ALA A 177 -8.12 -6.96 -6.44
CA ALA A 177 -6.90 -6.49 -5.79
C ALA A 177 -5.66 -6.48 -6.71
N ARG A 178 -5.64 -7.32 -7.76
CA ARG A 178 -4.57 -7.38 -8.78
C ARG A 178 -4.42 -6.09 -9.58
N LEU A 179 -5.47 -5.30 -9.72
CA LEU A 179 -5.48 -4.07 -10.52
C LEU A 179 -4.54 -3.00 -9.94
N PHE A 180 -4.29 -3.06 -8.64
CA PHE A 180 -3.51 -2.07 -7.90
C PHE A 180 -2.01 -2.36 -7.83
N LEU A 181 -1.55 -3.48 -8.41
CA LEU A 181 -0.15 -3.85 -8.42
C LEU A 181 0.57 -3.36 -9.69
N ASP A 182 1.84 -3.01 -9.51
CA ASP A 182 2.84 -2.82 -10.53
C ASP A 182 2.88 -4.05 -11.46
N PRO A 183 3.06 -3.89 -12.79
CA PRO A 183 3.04 -5.00 -13.73
C PRO A 183 3.98 -6.15 -13.35
N SER A 184 5.13 -5.84 -12.76
CA SER A 184 6.13 -6.84 -12.39
C SER A 184 5.74 -7.66 -11.16
N LEU A 185 5.04 -7.06 -10.19
CA LEU A 185 4.44 -7.77 -9.06
C LEU A 185 3.19 -8.54 -9.48
N ARG A 186 2.41 -8.00 -10.42
CA ARG A 186 1.25 -8.69 -11.01
C ARG A 186 1.66 -9.97 -11.73
N ALA A 187 2.80 -9.95 -12.43
CA ALA A 187 3.35 -11.15 -13.07
C ALA A 187 3.72 -12.22 -12.02
N GLN A 188 4.43 -11.85 -10.96
CA GLN A 188 4.76 -12.77 -9.87
C GLN A 188 3.50 -13.34 -9.18
N LEU A 189 2.45 -12.54 -9.01
CA LEU A 189 1.17 -13.01 -8.48
C LEU A 189 0.49 -14.03 -9.40
N ALA A 190 0.60 -13.86 -10.72
CA ALA A 190 0.07 -14.85 -11.67
C ALA A 190 0.82 -16.19 -11.58
N GLU A 191 2.12 -16.16 -11.29
CA GLU A 191 2.95 -17.36 -11.09
C GLU A 191 2.68 -18.04 -9.74
N ALA A 192 2.41 -17.27 -8.68
CA ALA A 192 2.12 -17.79 -7.33
C ALA A 192 0.76 -18.50 -7.23
N GLY A 193 -0.16 -18.26 -8.16
CA GLY A 193 -1.50 -18.85 -8.17
C GLY A 193 -2.44 -18.24 -7.12
N GLU A 194 -3.64 -18.81 -7.01
CA GLU A 194 -4.67 -18.33 -6.07
C GLU A 194 -4.53 -19.00 -4.70
N VAL A 195 -5.06 -18.37 -3.65
CA VAL A 195 -5.30 -19.04 -2.36
C VAL A 195 -6.60 -19.81 -2.50
N VAL A 196 -6.55 -21.10 -2.19
CA VAL A 196 -7.72 -22.00 -2.19
C VAL A 196 -8.13 -22.20 -0.73
N ALA A 197 -9.40 -21.92 -0.43
CA ALA A 197 -10.00 -22.17 0.88
C ALA A 197 -10.15 -23.67 1.16
#